data_AF-A0A831X729-F1
#
_entry.id   AF-A0A831X729-F1
#
_cell.length_a   1.000
_cell.length_b   1.000
_cell.length_c   1.000
_cell.angle_alpha   90.00
_cell.angle_beta   90.00
_cell.angle_gamma   90.00
#
_symmetry.space_group_name_H-M   'P 1'
#
loop_
_entity.id
_entity.type
_entity.pdbx_description
1 polymer ?
#
loop_
_entity_poly.entity_id
_entity_poly.type
_entity_poly.pdbx_seq_one_letter_code
_entity_poly.pdbx_strand_id
1 'polypeptide(L)' 'MGGLIRFLLQRPLILLLLALAIWWIWRQYRARRAASARCPRCGAGSMEPLLAAGVLVARCRHCGHEERFRSPRG' A
#
# COMPACT_ATOMS: atom_id res chain seq x y z
N MET A 1 35.98 28.95 0.13
CA MET A 1 34.54 29.29 -0.04
C MET A 1 33.77 28.29 -0.93
N GLY A 2 34.10 26.98 -0.93
CA GLY A 2 33.42 25.98 -1.78
C GLY A 2 32.35 25.12 -1.07
N GLY A 3 32.30 25.13 0.27
CA GLY A 3 31.38 24.29 1.05
C GLY A 3 29.93 24.79 1.09
N LEU A 4 29.73 26.11 0.99
CA LEU A 4 28.39 26.71 1.12
C LEU A 4 27.47 26.33 -0.05
N ILE A 5 28.03 26.24 -1.26
CA ILE A 5 27.32 25.89 -2.49
C ILE A 5 26.84 24.44 -2.44
N ARG A 6 27.69 23.51 -1.96
CA ARG A 6 27.29 22.11 -1.76
C ARG A 6 26.17 21.98 -0.74
N PHE A 7 26.19 22.77 0.33
CA PHE A 7 25.14 22.75 1.36
C PHE A 7 23.79 23.29 0.85
N LEU A 8 23.84 24.37 0.04
CA LEU A 8 22.66 24.96 -0.61
C LEU A 8 22.05 24.06 -1.67
N LEU A 9 22.86 23.26 -2.39
CA LEU A 9 22.40 22.38 -3.46
C LEU A 9 21.99 20.98 -2.96
N GLN A 10 22.61 20.49 -1.89
CA GLN A 10 22.34 19.15 -1.36
C GLN A 10 20.99 19.07 -0.64
N ARG A 11 20.59 20.11 0.10
CA ARG A 11 19.28 20.19 0.76
C ARG A 11 18.09 20.06 -0.21
N PRO A 12 17.98 20.82 -1.31
CA PRO A 12 16.87 20.69 -2.24
C PRO A 12 16.91 19.35 -2.99
N LEU A 13 18.09 18.81 -3.28
CA LEU A 13 18.21 17.49 -3.90
C LEU A 13 17.65 16.39 -2.99
N ILE A 14 17.97 16.42 -1.70
CA ILE A 14 17.42 15.48 -0.71
C ILE A 14 15.90 15.61 -0.62
N LEU A 15 15.37 16.83 -0.54
CA LEU A 15 13.92 17.07 -0.49
C LEU A 15 13.20 16.58 -1.75
N LEU A 16 13.79 16.78 -2.93
CA LEU A 16 13.25 16.27 -4.21
C LEU A 16 13.21 14.75 -4.23
N LEU A 17 14.29 14.09 -3.81
CA LEU A 17 14.34 12.62 -3.73
C LEU A 17 13.31 12.08 -2.74
N LEU A 18 13.16 12.72 -1.58
CA LEU A 18 12.16 12.36 -0.57
C LEU A 18 10.73 12.52 -1.10
N ALA A 19 10.44 13.63 -1.78
CA ALA A 19 9.14 13.86 -2.39
C ALA A 19 8.82 12.80 -3.46
N LEU A 20 9.79 12.45 -4.30
CA LEU A 20 9.65 11.38 -5.30
C LEU A 20 9.38 10.02 -4.65
N ALA A 21 10.13 9.68 -3.61
CA ALA A 21 9.96 8.43 -2.88
C ALA A 21 8.58 8.36 -2.22
N ILE A 22 8.13 9.42 -1.55
CA ILE A 22 6.80 9.50 -0.94
C ILE A 22 5.71 9.35 -1.99
N TRP A 23 5.80 10.08 -3.11
CA TRP A 23 4.84 9.98 -4.21
C TRP A 23 4.77 8.56 -4.77
N TRP A 24 5.92 7.91 -4.96
CA TRP A 24 5.98 6.54 -5.47
C TRP A 24 5.37 5.53 -4.49
N ILE A 25 5.67 5.64 -3.19
CA ILE A 25 5.06 4.83 -2.13
C ILE A 25 3.54 5.03 -2.13
N TRP A 26 3.07 6.27 -2.24
CA TRP A 26 1.64 6.58 -2.26
C TRP A 26 0.95 5.99 -3.49
N ARG A 27 1.59 6.08 -4.66
CA ARG A 27 1.12 5.45 -5.90
C ARG A 27 1.00 3.94 -5.76
N GLN A 28 2.01 3.27 -5.20
CA GLN A 28 2.00 1.83 -4.94
C GLN A 28 0.92 1.44 -3.91
N TYR A 29 0.77 2.23 -2.85
CA TYR A 29 -0.25 2.01 -1.83
C TYR A 29 -1.66 2.11 -2.42
N ARG A 30 -1.91 3.12 -3.26
CA ARG A 30 -3.21 3.28 -3.94
C ARG A 30 -3.50 2.12 -4.90
N ALA A 31 -2.49 1.65 -5.64
CA ALA A 31 -2.62 0.49 -6.51
C ALA A 31 -2.94 -0.79 -5.72
N ARG A 32 -2.26 -1.02 -4.60
CA ARG A 32 -2.52 -2.17 -3.71
C ARG A 32 -3.90 -2.07 -3.06
N ARG A 33 -4.30 -0.89 -2.58
CA ARG A 33 -5.64 -0.68 -1.98
C ARG A 33 -6.76 -0.88 -2.99
N ALA A 34 -6.54 -0.50 -4.25
CA ALA A 34 -7.49 -0.78 -5.34
C ALA A 34 -7.56 -2.28 -5.68
N ALA A 35 -6.45 -3.01 -5.58
CA ALA A 35 -6.43 -4.46 -5.77
C ALA A 35 -7.10 -5.20 -4.61
N SER A 36 -6.86 -4.81 -3.36
CA SER A 36 -7.50 -5.40 -2.17
C SER A 36 -9.01 -5.15 -2.09
N ALA A 37 -9.53 -4.16 -2.82
CA ALA A 37 -10.96 -3.90 -2.89
C ALA A 37 -11.70 -4.89 -3.82
N ARG A 38 -11.00 -5.52 -4.77
CA ARG A 38 -11.61 -6.40 -5.77
C ARG A 38 -11.35 -7.87 -5.46
N CYS A 39 -12.39 -8.68 -5.46
CA CYS A 39 -12.28 -10.13 -5.32
C CYS A 39 -11.36 -10.72 -6.39
N PRO A 40 -10.30 -11.48 -6.05
CA PRO A 40 -9.42 -12.09 -7.05
C PRO A 40 -10.14 -13.15 -7.90
N ARG A 41 -11.28 -13.66 -7.42
CA ARG A 41 -12.07 -14.69 -8.11
C ARG A 41 -13.07 -14.12 -9.13
N CYS A 42 -13.80 -13.05 -8.78
CA CYS A 42 -14.87 -12.50 -9.62
C CYS A 42 -14.70 -11.02 -9.99
N GLY A 43 -13.65 -10.35 -9.50
CA GLY A 43 -13.39 -8.93 -9.74
C GLY A 43 -14.33 -7.96 -8.99
N ALA A 44 -15.30 -8.45 -8.23
CA ALA A 44 -16.28 -7.62 -7.53
C ALA A 44 -15.65 -6.79 -6.41
N GLY A 45 -16.02 -5.50 -6.35
CA GLY A 45 -15.51 -4.52 -5.39
C GLY A 45 -16.06 -4.62 -3.96
N SER A 46 -16.50 -5.81 -3.53
CA SER A 46 -17.29 -6.01 -2.29
C SER A 46 -16.67 -7.07 -1.39
N MET A 47 -15.43 -6.86 -0.96
CA MET A 47 -14.83 -7.64 0.12
C MET A 47 -15.18 -7.04 1.49
N GLU A 48 -15.79 -7.84 2.35
CA GLU A 48 -15.99 -7.53 3.77
C GLU A 48 -14.86 -8.13 4.61
N PRO A 49 -14.19 -7.33 5.45
CA PRO A 49 -13.29 -7.86 6.45
C PRO A 49 -14.11 -8.51 7.57
N LEU A 50 -13.88 -9.80 7.80
CA LEU A 50 -14.34 -10.54 8.96
C LEU A 50 -13.14 -10.92 9.83
N LEU A 51 -13.29 -10.71 11.14
CA LEU A 51 -12.35 -11.23 12.12
C LEU A 51 -12.84 -12.62 12.56
N ALA A 52 -12.20 -13.67 12.08
CA ALA A 52 -12.56 -15.04 12.44
C ALA A 52 -11.37 -15.70 13.17
N ALA A 53 -11.59 -16.14 14.41
CA ALA A 53 -10.58 -16.84 15.22
C ALA A 53 -9.22 -16.10 15.33
N GLY A 54 -9.23 -14.77 15.42
CA GLY A 54 -8.00 -13.96 15.53
C GLY A 54 -7.27 -13.73 14.20
N VAL A 55 -7.84 -14.15 13.06
CA VAL A 55 -7.30 -13.94 11.72
C VAL A 55 -8.18 -12.94 10.96
N LEU A 56 -7.54 -11.98 10.27
CA LEU A 56 -8.20 -11.10 9.31
C LEU A 56 -8.51 -11.89 8.03
N VAL A 57 -9.79 -12.17 7.81
CA VAL A 57 -10.29 -12.84 6.60
C VAL A 57 -11.11 -11.82 5.82
N ALA A 58 -10.87 -11.65 4.53
CA ALA A 58 -11.78 -10.89 3.67
C ALA A 58 -12.68 -11.83 2.90
N ARG A 59 -14.00 -11.65 3.01
CA ARG A 59 -14.98 -12.44 2.27
C ARG A 59 -15.65 -11.57 1.21
N CYS A 60 -15.69 -12.07 -0.02
CA CYS A 60 -16.42 -11.41 -1.10
C CYS A 60 -17.93 -11.66 -0.94
N ARG A 61 -18.74 -10.60 -0.86
CA ARG A 61 -20.22 -10.72 -0.83
C ARG A 61 -20.80 -11.35 -2.11
N HIS A 62 -20.14 -11.19 -3.25
CA HIS A 62 -20.72 -11.59 -4.52
C HIS A 62 -20.57 -13.09 -4.82
N CYS A 63 -19.38 -13.65 -4.60
CA CYS A 63 -19.09 -15.06 -4.89
C CYS A 63 -18.79 -15.91 -3.64
N GLY A 64 -18.80 -15.29 -2.45
CA GLY A 64 -18.49 -15.95 -1.19
C GLY A 64 -17.01 -16.34 -1.01
N HIS A 65 -16.11 -15.94 -1.92
CA HIS A 65 -14.68 -16.27 -1.82
C HIS A 65 -14.05 -15.62 -0.59
N GLU A 66 -13.30 -16.40 0.18
CA GLU A 66 -12.62 -15.98 1.41
C GLU A 66 -11.12 -15.96 1.20
N GLU A 67 -10.51 -14.79 1.34
CA GLU A 67 -9.06 -14.61 1.32
C GLU A 67 -8.58 -14.42 2.76
N ARG A 68 -7.80 -15.38 3.26
CA ARG A 68 -7.23 -15.33 4.60
C ARG A 68 -5.93 -14.54 4.54
N PHE A 69 -5.92 -13.33 5.10
CA PHE A 69 -4.68 -12.58 5.27
C PHE A 69 -3.93 -13.21 6.45
N ARG A 70 -3.01 -14.13 6.13
CA ARG A 70 -2.04 -14.61 7.11
C ARG A 70 -1.17 -13.41 7.48
N SER A 71 -1.24 -12.97 8.73
CA SER A 71 -0.33 -11.95 9.26
C SER A 71 1.11 -12.39 8.95
N PRO A 72 1.99 -11.53 8.39
CA PRO A 72 3.37 -11.88 8.03
C PRO A 72 4.29 -12.02 9.26
N ARG A 73 3.80 -12.62 10.36
CA ARG A 73 4.60 -13.01 11.53
C ARG A 73 4.17 -14.39 12.00
N GLY A 74 4.99 -15.37 11.67
CA GLY A 74 4.92 -16.77 12.08
C GLY A 74 6.11 -17.49 11.46
#